data_AF-A0A1Q3F8E1-F1
#
_entry.id   AF-A0A1Q3F8E1-F1
#
_cell.length_a   1.000
_cell.length_b   1.000
_cell.length_c   1.000
_cell.angle_alpha   90.00
_cell.angle_beta   90.00
_cell.angle_gamma   90.00
#
_symmetry.space_group_name_H-M   'P 1'
#
loop_
_entity.id
_entity.type
_entity.pdbx_description
1 polymer ?
#
loop_
_entity_poly.entity_id
_entity_poly.type
_entity_poly.pdbx_seq_one_letter_code
_entity_poly.pdbx_strand_id
1 'polypeptide(L)'
;MLRNNLRDEFRRGEAGTAVYEGSSGIPLRENLRFVNETFNPNVPFGITIEERFSNRQIPLNDSFTMNLDLGHALTCRYLINPSTSTEFMYKAQRQRKIWWMRYACDPGRFFISDPRQDANSRIQSVAIKSHLGGEELTLEQLELVPADAVGEEELGDFRIKAGRTNSKRIRPSVLRVRQCVEVATLQVVLDAFESGGDGASVKIHRKLAPFKCGVVCLSEDPAMLPELRDLAKHLCNVLRKANLPVLDCSERSGATNERRSLAKQLHHLDSIAVPYSLVLRDQALQNGLFQLRSRDTTLSETIHISDLPQYLLKIVTS
;
A
#
# COMPACT_ATOMS: atom_id res chain seq x y z
N MET A 1 7.15 -8.34 -0.80
CA MET A 1 6.15 -8.11 0.27
C MET A 1 5.68 -6.66 0.30
N LEU A 2 6.56 -5.65 0.46
CA LEU A 2 6.16 -4.23 0.44
C LEU A 2 5.29 -3.85 -0.77
N ARG A 3 5.76 -4.19 -1.98
CA ARG A 3 5.02 -3.98 -3.24
C ARG A 3 3.60 -4.55 -3.20
N ASN A 4 3.44 -5.75 -2.66
CA ASN A 4 2.14 -6.43 -2.58
C ASN A 4 1.23 -5.73 -1.56
N ASN A 5 1.76 -5.37 -0.38
CA ASN A 5 0.99 -4.64 0.62
C ASN A 5 0.49 -3.29 0.06
N LEU A 6 1.35 -2.56 -0.67
CA LEU A 6 0.99 -1.29 -1.31
C LEU A 6 -0.11 -1.49 -2.35
N ARG A 7 0.05 -2.52 -3.20
CA ARG A 7 -0.96 -2.90 -4.19
C ARG A 7 -2.31 -3.20 -3.55
N ASP A 8 -2.32 -3.97 -2.47
CA ASP A 8 -3.55 -4.38 -1.79
C ASP A 8 -4.24 -3.18 -1.10
N GLU A 9 -3.47 -2.24 -0.54
CA GLU A 9 -4.00 -1.00 0.03
C GLU A 9 -4.50 -0.01 -1.05
N PHE A 10 -3.93 -0.03 -2.26
CA PHE A 10 -4.40 0.78 -3.38
C PHE A 10 -5.73 0.27 -3.96
N ARG A 11 -5.92 -1.06 -4.00
CA ARG A 11 -7.14 -1.69 -4.54
C ARG A 11 -8.38 -1.44 -3.69
N ARG A 12 -8.22 -1.07 -2.42
CA ARG A 12 -9.33 -0.69 -1.53
C ARG A 12 -9.90 0.63 -2.02
N GLY A 13 -10.97 0.54 -2.81
CA GLY A 13 -11.58 1.66 -3.53
C GLY A 13 -11.80 2.91 -2.68
N GLU A 14 -11.75 4.07 -3.34
CA GLU A 14 -11.81 5.35 -2.65
C GLU A 14 -13.21 5.98 -2.69
N ALA A 15 -13.39 6.99 -1.83
CA ALA A 15 -14.53 7.91 -1.88
C ALA A 15 -15.91 7.26 -1.71
N GLY A 16 -15.99 6.06 -1.12
CA GLY A 16 -17.24 5.30 -0.95
C GLY A 16 -17.81 4.79 -2.27
N THR A 17 -17.01 4.79 -3.34
CA THR A 17 -17.39 4.32 -4.67
C THR A 17 -17.09 2.83 -4.78
N ALA A 18 -18.05 2.03 -5.25
CA ALA A 18 -17.83 0.61 -5.48
C ALA A 18 -16.76 0.44 -6.57
N VAL A 19 -15.73 -0.36 -6.30
CA VAL A 19 -14.68 -0.70 -7.27
C VAL A 19 -14.69 -2.21 -7.46
N TYR A 20 -14.82 -2.65 -8.70
CA TYR A 20 -14.81 -4.06 -9.09
C TYR A 20 -13.44 -4.44 -9.65
N GLU A 21 -13.04 -5.69 -9.45
CA GLU A 21 -11.81 -6.22 -10.04
C GLU A 21 -12.08 -6.64 -11.49
N GLY A 22 -11.23 -6.17 -12.40
CA GLY A 22 -11.25 -6.54 -13.82
C GLY A 22 -10.01 -7.32 -14.22
N SER A 23 -10.05 -7.93 -15.40
CA SER A 23 -8.95 -8.64 -16.02
C SER A 23 -8.27 -7.79 -17.09
N SER A 24 -6.94 -7.75 -17.07
CA SER A 24 -6.11 -7.12 -18.11
C SER A 24 -6.08 -7.92 -19.42
N GLY A 25 -6.46 -9.19 -19.40
CA GLY A 25 -6.48 -10.06 -20.59
C GLY A 25 -7.66 -9.81 -21.52
N ILE A 26 -8.63 -8.97 -21.13
CA ILE A 26 -9.80 -8.64 -21.94
C ILE A 26 -10.01 -7.12 -22.04
N PRO A 27 -10.65 -6.63 -23.11
CA PRO A 27 -10.96 -5.20 -23.26
C PRO A 27 -11.82 -4.65 -22.11
N LEU A 28 -11.75 -3.33 -21.89
CA LEU A 28 -12.55 -2.67 -20.85
C LEU A 28 -14.05 -2.90 -21.05
N ARG A 29 -14.56 -2.83 -22.29
CA ARG A 29 -15.97 -3.11 -22.62
C ARG A 29 -16.47 -4.47 -22.12
N GLU A 30 -15.63 -5.50 -22.12
CA GLU A 30 -16.00 -6.85 -21.67
C GLU A 30 -16.02 -6.92 -20.15
N ASN A 31 -15.01 -6.33 -19.50
CA ASN A 31 -15.04 -6.11 -18.05
C ASN A 31 -16.32 -5.36 -17.61
N LEU A 32 -16.67 -4.28 -18.30
CA LEU A 32 -17.86 -3.49 -18.03
C LEU A 32 -19.16 -4.29 -18.22
N ARG A 33 -19.23 -5.11 -19.28
CA ARG A 33 -20.39 -5.98 -19.53
C ARG A 33 -20.57 -6.97 -18.38
N PHE A 34 -19.50 -7.67 -18.00
CA PHE A 34 -19.54 -8.62 -16.88
C PHE A 34 -20.00 -7.96 -15.57
N VAL A 35 -19.43 -6.80 -15.23
CA VAL A 35 -19.81 -6.05 -14.03
C VAL A 35 -21.27 -5.61 -14.09
N ASN A 36 -21.73 -5.14 -15.26
CA ASN A 36 -23.11 -4.69 -15.45
C ASN A 36 -24.12 -5.83 -15.39
N GLU A 37 -23.80 -7.01 -15.91
CA GLU A 37 -24.67 -8.19 -15.87
C GLU A 37 -24.71 -8.83 -14.47
N THR A 38 -23.58 -8.87 -13.78
CA THR A 38 -23.46 -9.54 -12.47
C THR A 38 -23.97 -8.67 -11.32
N PHE A 39 -23.62 -7.38 -11.33
CA PHE A 39 -23.89 -6.48 -10.20
C PHE A 39 -24.88 -5.37 -10.53
N ASN A 40 -25.11 -5.08 -11.82
CA ASN A 40 -25.99 -4.01 -12.32
C ASN A 40 -25.81 -2.68 -11.53
N PRO A 41 -24.57 -2.15 -11.45
CA PRO A 41 -24.29 -0.96 -10.66
C PRO A 41 -24.84 0.30 -11.35
N ASN A 42 -24.99 1.36 -10.54
CA ASN A 42 -25.23 2.71 -11.04
C ASN A 42 -23.93 3.50 -10.99
N VAL A 43 -23.77 4.49 -11.88
CA VAL A 43 -22.66 5.44 -11.78
C VAL A 43 -22.78 6.33 -10.53
N PRO A 44 -21.67 6.69 -9.85
CA PRO A 44 -20.31 6.28 -10.17
C PRO A 44 -19.95 4.88 -9.63
N PHE A 45 -19.16 4.15 -10.39
CA PHE A 45 -18.45 2.94 -9.94
C PHE A 45 -17.10 2.84 -10.67
N GLY A 46 -16.17 2.09 -10.12
CA GLY A 46 -14.84 1.88 -10.67
C GLY A 46 -14.60 0.43 -11.10
N ILE A 47 -13.67 0.25 -12.02
CA ILE A 47 -13.04 -1.05 -12.30
C ILE A 47 -11.53 -0.88 -12.14
N THR A 48 -10.92 -1.71 -11.29
CA THR A 48 -9.47 -1.76 -11.13
C THR A 48 -8.89 -2.91 -11.94
N ILE A 49 -7.80 -2.63 -12.66
CA ILE A 49 -7.09 -3.60 -13.50
C ILE A 49 -5.60 -3.50 -13.16
N GLU A 50 -4.99 -4.65 -12.90
CA GLU A 50 -3.55 -4.79 -12.83
C GLU A 50 -3.03 -5.33 -14.16
N GLU A 51 -2.14 -4.56 -14.78
CA GLU A 51 -1.49 -4.90 -16.04
C GLU A 51 -0.01 -5.12 -15.78
N ARG A 52 0.50 -6.30 -16.18
CA ARG A 52 1.93 -6.56 -16.21
C ARG A 52 2.51 -6.05 -17.53
N PHE A 53 3.61 -5.32 -17.47
CA PHE A 53 4.34 -4.86 -18.65
C PHE A 53 5.80 -5.29 -18.58
N SER A 54 6.48 -5.22 -19.73
CA SER A 54 7.90 -5.50 -19.88
C SER A 54 8.61 -4.39 -20.66
N ASN A 55 9.88 -4.16 -20.36
CA ASN A 55 10.79 -3.25 -21.07
C ASN A 55 10.20 -1.86 -21.30
N ARG A 56 9.65 -1.25 -20.25
CA ARG A 56 8.96 0.04 -20.34
C ARG A 56 9.76 1.14 -19.66
N GLN A 57 9.80 2.28 -20.32
CA GLN A 57 10.31 3.52 -19.76
C GLN A 57 9.18 4.24 -19.02
N ILE A 58 9.41 4.57 -17.76
CA ILE A 58 8.46 5.30 -16.90
C ILE A 58 9.06 6.67 -16.60
N PRO A 59 8.54 7.75 -17.21
CA PRO A 59 8.99 9.10 -16.90
C PRO A 59 8.53 9.46 -15.48
N LEU A 60 9.48 9.84 -14.63
CA LEU A 60 9.20 10.36 -13.30
C LEU A 60 9.01 11.88 -13.38
N ASN A 61 9.82 12.55 -14.19
CA ASN A 61 9.70 13.95 -14.56
C ASN A 61 10.38 14.21 -15.91
N ASP A 62 10.60 15.47 -16.25
CA ASP A 62 11.18 15.87 -17.54
C ASP A 62 12.66 15.44 -17.69
N SER A 63 13.36 15.25 -16.57
CA SER A 63 14.79 14.92 -16.53
C SER A 63 15.06 13.43 -16.26
N PHE A 64 14.18 12.76 -15.53
CA PHE A 64 14.38 11.42 -15.01
C PHE A 64 13.37 10.43 -15.56
N THR A 65 13.90 9.39 -16.19
CA THR A 65 13.13 8.25 -16.69
C THR A 65 13.68 6.97 -16.09
N MET A 66 12.80 6.14 -15.55
CA MET A 66 13.13 4.83 -15.02
C MET A 66 12.88 3.76 -16.07
N ASN A 67 13.90 2.95 -16.35
CA ASN A 67 13.77 1.78 -17.23
C ASN A 67 13.41 0.55 -16.39
N LEU A 68 12.28 -0.08 -16.69
CA LEU A 68 11.83 -1.29 -16.00
C LEU A 68 11.68 -2.44 -16.99
N ASP A 69 12.50 -3.48 -16.80
CA ASP A 69 12.41 -4.73 -17.57
C ASP A 69 11.06 -5.44 -17.33
N LEU A 70 10.56 -5.36 -16.10
CA LEU A 70 9.27 -5.89 -15.68
C LEU A 70 8.64 -4.97 -14.64
N GLY A 71 7.34 -4.71 -14.78
CA GLY A 71 6.60 -3.93 -13.79
C GLY A 71 5.10 -4.13 -13.89
N HIS A 72 4.39 -3.48 -12.97
CA HIS A 72 2.94 -3.55 -12.83
C HIS A 72 2.35 -2.15 -12.88
N ALA A 73 1.35 -1.97 -13.74
CA ALA A 73 0.52 -0.78 -13.75
C ALA A 73 -0.82 -1.11 -13.09
N LEU A 74 -1.16 -0.37 -12.03
CA LEU A 74 -2.50 -0.38 -11.48
C LEU A 74 -3.28 0.75 -12.12
N THR A 75 -4.39 0.41 -12.76
CA THR A 75 -5.30 1.38 -13.34
C THR A 75 -6.69 1.20 -12.75
N CYS A 76 -7.23 2.24 -12.12
CA CYS A 76 -8.63 2.31 -11.77
C CYS A 76 -9.36 3.21 -12.78
N ARG A 77 -10.44 2.71 -13.37
CA ARG A 77 -11.29 3.46 -14.30
C ARG A 77 -12.66 3.66 -13.68
N TYR A 78 -12.99 4.90 -13.36
CA TYR A 78 -14.31 5.26 -12.84
C TYR A 78 -15.23 5.68 -13.97
N LEU A 79 -16.42 5.08 -14.03
CA LEU A 79 -17.50 5.47 -14.92
C LEU A 79 -18.37 6.47 -14.19
N ILE A 80 -18.52 7.66 -14.73
CA ILE A 80 -19.11 8.80 -14.02
C ILE A 80 -20.18 9.46 -14.90
N ASN A 81 -21.19 10.04 -14.28
CA ASN A 81 -22.13 10.89 -14.98
C ASN A 81 -21.38 12.12 -15.56
N PRO A 82 -21.50 12.42 -16.86
CA PRO A 82 -20.84 13.58 -17.47
C PRO A 82 -21.15 14.92 -16.79
N SER A 83 -22.34 15.07 -16.20
CA SER A 83 -22.70 16.32 -15.52
C SER A 83 -21.94 16.55 -14.21
N THR A 84 -21.40 15.50 -13.60
CA THR A 84 -20.69 15.55 -12.30
C THR A 84 -19.23 15.11 -12.41
N SER A 85 -18.70 14.94 -13.62
CA SER A 85 -17.39 14.30 -13.82
C SER A 85 -16.22 15.15 -13.32
N THR A 86 -16.30 16.48 -13.48
CA THR A 86 -15.27 17.40 -13.00
C THR A 86 -15.25 17.47 -11.46
N GLU A 87 -16.42 17.53 -10.83
CA GLU A 87 -16.54 17.46 -9.36
C GLU A 87 -15.95 16.15 -8.82
N PHE A 88 -16.27 15.04 -9.48
CA PHE A 88 -15.72 13.73 -9.12
C PHE A 88 -14.19 13.69 -9.26
N MET A 89 -13.63 14.26 -10.33
CA MET A 89 -12.17 14.38 -10.50
C MET A 89 -11.52 15.16 -9.36
N TYR A 90 -12.09 16.30 -8.96
CA TYR A 90 -11.58 17.07 -7.82
C TYR A 90 -11.66 16.31 -6.49
N LYS A 91 -12.72 15.52 -6.29
CA LYS A 91 -12.82 14.63 -5.13
C LYS A 91 -11.75 13.54 -5.18
N ALA A 92 -11.58 12.89 -6.34
CA ALA A 92 -10.62 11.81 -6.54
C ALA A 92 -9.18 12.28 -6.31
N GLN A 93 -8.73 13.38 -6.93
CA GLN A 93 -7.35 13.88 -6.74
C GLN A 93 -7.04 14.21 -5.27
N ARG A 94 -8.01 14.75 -4.52
CA ARG A 94 -7.85 15.02 -3.08
C ARG A 94 -7.72 13.74 -2.28
N GLN A 95 -8.56 12.74 -2.56
CA GLN A 95 -8.49 11.44 -1.89
C GLN A 95 -7.20 10.70 -2.21
N ARG A 96 -6.74 10.71 -3.48
CA ARG A 96 -5.44 10.15 -3.86
C ARG A 96 -4.28 10.83 -3.14
N LYS A 97 -4.27 12.16 -3.05
CA LYS A 97 -3.27 12.88 -2.24
C LYS A 97 -3.34 12.44 -0.76
N ILE A 98 -4.54 12.37 -0.16
CA ILE A 98 -4.72 11.93 1.24
C ILE A 98 -4.23 10.49 1.43
N TRP A 99 -4.47 9.61 0.47
CA TRP A 99 -3.98 8.23 0.50
C TRP A 99 -2.45 8.21 0.58
N TRP A 100 -1.76 8.96 -0.28
CA TRP A 100 -0.29 9.07 -0.23
C TRP A 100 0.20 9.63 1.10
N MET A 101 -0.38 10.73 1.57
CA MET A 101 -0.05 11.35 2.86
C MET A 101 -0.24 10.39 4.05
N ARG A 102 -1.25 9.52 4.01
CA ARG A 102 -1.54 8.57 5.10
C ARG A 102 -0.41 7.58 5.35
N TYR A 103 0.29 7.16 4.28
CA TYR A 103 1.34 6.14 4.37
C TYR A 103 2.76 6.71 4.34
N ALA A 104 2.88 8.05 4.24
CA ALA A 104 4.14 8.75 4.22
C ALA A 104 4.67 9.04 5.63
N CYS A 105 5.99 9.16 5.74
CA CYS A 105 6.68 9.75 6.88
C CYS A 105 6.52 11.26 6.90
N ASP A 106 6.68 11.90 5.74
CA ASP A 106 6.52 13.34 5.55
C ASP A 106 5.36 13.64 4.59
N PRO A 107 4.13 13.79 5.12
CA PRO A 107 2.96 14.11 4.32
C PRO A 107 3.07 15.42 3.53
N GLY A 108 3.91 16.36 3.97
CA GLY A 108 4.02 17.70 3.39
C GLY A 108 4.57 17.70 1.96
N ARG A 109 5.27 16.64 1.56
CA ARG A 109 5.92 16.51 0.25
C ARG A 109 4.98 16.21 -0.89
N PHE A 110 3.78 15.73 -0.61
CA PHE A 110 2.84 15.30 -1.64
C PHE A 110 1.96 16.47 -2.08
N PHE A 111 1.84 16.65 -3.39
CA PHE A 111 1.02 17.71 -3.97
C PHE A 111 0.35 17.26 -5.26
N ILE A 112 -0.62 18.05 -5.68
CA ILE A 112 -1.38 17.84 -6.90
C ILE A 112 -0.81 18.83 -7.92
N SER A 113 -0.46 18.37 -9.11
CA SER A 113 0.05 19.24 -10.17
C SER A 113 -1.03 20.21 -10.66
N ASP A 114 -0.62 21.22 -11.44
CA ASP A 114 -1.59 22.02 -12.16
C ASP A 114 -2.37 21.16 -13.17
N PRO A 115 -3.69 21.39 -13.33
CA PRO A 115 -4.48 20.71 -14.34
C PRO A 115 -3.99 21.09 -15.74
N ARG A 116 -3.80 20.08 -16.59
CA ARG A 116 -3.50 20.27 -18.01
C ARG A 116 -4.69 19.80 -18.82
N GLN A 117 -5.05 20.54 -19.87
CA GLN A 117 -6.06 20.10 -20.82
C GLN A 117 -5.42 19.93 -22.19
N ASP A 118 -5.62 18.77 -22.80
CA ASP A 118 -5.23 18.55 -24.19
C ASP A 118 -6.14 19.37 -25.11
N ALA A 119 -5.52 20.21 -25.95
CA ALA A 119 -6.19 21.11 -26.87
C ALA A 119 -7.07 20.36 -27.88
N ASN A 120 -6.72 19.13 -28.23
CA ASN A 120 -7.40 18.37 -29.28
C ASN A 120 -8.49 17.45 -28.71
N SER A 121 -8.25 16.81 -27.58
CA SER A 121 -9.15 15.78 -27.03
C SER A 121 -10.05 16.25 -25.89
N ARG A 122 -9.86 17.48 -25.39
CA ARG A 122 -10.49 18.01 -24.15
C ARG A 122 -10.23 17.15 -22.90
N ILE A 123 -9.33 16.17 -22.97
CA ILE A 123 -8.94 15.34 -21.84
C ILE A 123 -8.25 16.23 -20.81
N GLN A 124 -8.75 16.22 -19.59
CA GLN A 124 -8.16 16.92 -18.46
C GLN A 124 -7.27 15.95 -17.70
N SER A 125 -6.01 16.31 -17.48
CA SER A 125 -5.03 15.51 -16.75
C SER A 125 -4.51 16.25 -15.53
N VAL A 126 -4.25 15.50 -14.47
CA VAL A 126 -3.59 15.98 -13.26
C VAL A 126 -2.73 14.85 -12.70
N ALA A 127 -1.65 15.18 -12.01
CA ALA A 127 -0.77 14.20 -11.40
C ALA A 127 -0.71 14.38 -9.88
N ILE A 128 -0.54 13.28 -9.16
CA ILE A 128 -0.04 13.32 -7.79
C ILE A 128 1.49 13.22 -7.87
N LYS A 129 2.15 14.22 -7.29
CA LYS A 129 3.60 14.34 -7.27
C LYS A 129 4.14 14.35 -5.83
N SER A 130 5.43 14.07 -5.69
CA SER A 130 6.18 14.25 -4.45
C SER A 130 7.45 15.04 -4.69
N HIS A 131 7.85 15.86 -3.72
CA HIS A 131 9.20 16.41 -3.64
C HIS A 131 10.12 15.41 -2.92
N LEU A 132 11.15 14.93 -3.61
CA LEU A 132 12.11 13.95 -3.07
C LEU A 132 13.49 14.20 -3.68
N GLY A 133 14.54 14.24 -2.86
CA GLY A 133 15.91 14.49 -3.34
C GLY A 133 16.08 15.86 -4.02
N GLY A 134 15.22 16.83 -3.72
CA GLY A 134 15.17 18.14 -4.40
C GLY A 134 14.44 18.14 -5.74
N GLU A 135 13.91 16.99 -6.18
CA GLU A 135 13.22 16.82 -7.45
C GLU A 135 11.71 16.62 -7.27
N GLU A 136 10.93 16.99 -8.29
CA GLU A 136 9.51 16.63 -8.37
C GLU A 136 9.35 15.31 -9.10
N LEU A 137 8.77 14.30 -8.45
CA LEU A 137 8.52 12.99 -9.05
C LEU A 137 7.02 12.75 -9.23
N THR A 138 6.63 12.31 -10.41
CA THR A 138 5.26 11.91 -10.76
C THR A 138 5.01 10.49 -10.28
N LEU A 139 4.05 10.33 -9.37
CA LEU A 139 3.73 9.04 -8.76
C LEU A 139 2.50 8.40 -9.40
N GLU A 140 1.52 9.23 -9.74
CA GLU A 140 0.20 8.80 -10.17
C GLU A 140 -0.40 9.83 -11.12
N GLN A 141 -1.09 9.35 -12.15
CA GLN A 141 -1.72 10.18 -13.17
C GLN A 141 -3.24 9.96 -13.16
N LEU A 142 -3.99 11.06 -13.20
CA LEU A 142 -5.44 11.08 -13.29
C LEU A 142 -5.84 11.77 -14.60
N GLU A 143 -6.64 11.10 -15.41
CA GLU A 143 -7.12 11.60 -16.70
C GLU A 143 -8.64 11.50 -16.76
N LEU A 144 -9.31 12.64 -16.84
CA LEU A 144 -10.74 12.70 -17.10
C LEU A 144 -10.98 12.80 -18.60
N VAL A 145 -11.63 11.77 -19.14
CA VAL A 145 -12.04 11.65 -20.53
C VAL A 145 -13.54 11.93 -20.64
N PRO A 146 -13.94 13.04 -21.29
CA PRO A 146 -15.34 13.34 -21.56
C PRO A 146 -16.03 12.22 -22.35
N ALA A 147 -17.33 11.98 -22.08
CA ALA A 147 -18.08 10.87 -22.67
C ALA A 147 -18.03 10.77 -24.22
N ASP A 148 -17.94 11.91 -24.90
CA ASP A 148 -17.84 12.03 -26.35
C ASP A 148 -16.40 11.87 -26.88
N ALA A 149 -15.39 12.05 -26.03
CA ALA A 149 -13.98 11.81 -26.34
C ALA A 149 -13.51 10.37 -26.01
N VAL A 150 -14.32 9.58 -25.29
CA VAL A 150 -14.00 8.17 -25.04
C VAL A 150 -14.09 7.39 -26.35
N GLY A 151 -12.98 6.81 -26.80
CA GLY A 151 -12.91 6.09 -28.07
C GLY A 151 -13.87 4.90 -28.16
N GLU A 152 -14.33 4.60 -29.39
CA GLU A 152 -15.19 3.43 -29.65
C GLU A 152 -14.52 2.11 -29.28
N GLU A 153 -13.19 2.02 -29.38
CA GLU A 153 -12.47 0.82 -28.97
C GLU A 153 -12.58 0.54 -27.47
N GLU A 154 -12.63 1.58 -26.64
CA GLU A 154 -12.63 1.46 -25.18
C GLU A 154 -14.04 1.18 -24.63
N LEU A 155 -15.05 1.97 -25.05
CA LEU A 155 -16.43 1.85 -24.54
C LEU A 155 -17.46 1.40 -25.59
N GLY A 156 -17.18 1.53 -26.88
CA GLY A 156 -18.16 1.25 -27.94
C GLY A 156 -19.50 1.96 -27.73
N ASP A 157 -20.59 1.20 -27.81
CA ASP A 157 -21.96 1.64 -27.56
C ASP A 157 -22.41 1.47 -26.10
N PHE A 158 -21.50 1.14 -25.18
CA PHE A 158 -21.82 0.84 -23.79
C PHE A 158 -22.57 2.01 -23.12
N ARG A 159 -23.73 1.70 -22.53
CA ARG A 159 -24.53 2.67 -21.76
C ARG A 159 -24.90 2.10 -20.41
N ILE A 160 -24.96 2.96 -19.39
CA ILE A 160 -25.23 2.56 -18.01
C ILE A 160 -26.27 3.48 -17.36
N LYS A 161 -26.98 2.96 -16.35
CA LYS A 161 -28.02 3.70 -15.62
C LYS A 161 -27.42 4.84 -14.81
N ALA A 162 -28.01 6.02 -14.96
CA ALA A 162 -27.70 7.20 -14.16
C ALA A 162 -28.60 7.29 -12.92
N GLY A 163 -28.37 6.42 -11.94
CA GLY A 163 -29.07 6.42 -10.65
C GLY A 163 -30.20 5.40 -10.52
N ARG A 164 -30.77 5.29 -9.31
CA ARG A 164 -31.75 4.23 -8.94
C ARG A 164 -33.14 4.42 -9.54
N THR A 165 -33.57 5.66 -9.76
CA THR A 165 -34.94 6.00 -10.18
C THR A 165 -35.06 6.31 -11.68
N ASN A 166 -33.95 6.59 -12.35
CA ASN A 166 -33.94 7.01 -13.74
C ASN A 166 -33.58 5.82 -14.65
N SER A 167 -34.51 5.42 -15.51
CA SER A 167 -34.31 4.35 -16.50
C SER A 167 -33.44 4.78 -17.68
N LYS A 168 -33.06 6.07 -17.77
CA LYS A 168 -32.22 6.60 -18.85
C LYS A 168 -30.80 6.05 -18.76
N ARG A 169 -30.39 5.33 -19.82
CA ARG A 169 -29.01 4.85 -20.00
C ARG A 169 -28.16 5.94 -20.66
N ILE A 170 -27.10 6.34 -19.98
CA ILE A 170 -26.16 7.37 -20.45
C ILE A 170 -24.85 6.74 -20.94
N ARG A 171 -24.14 7.46 -21.82
CA ARG A 171 -22.73 7.19 -22.09
C ARG A 171 -21.93 7.91 -20.99
N PRO A 172 -21.16 7.20 -20.14
CA PRO A 172 -20.45 7.82 -19.03
C PRO A 172 -19.17 8.52 -19.49
N SER A 173 -18.75 9.53 -18.74
CA SER A 173 -17.36 10.01 -18.78
C SER A 173 -16.48 9.02 -18.00
N VAL A 174 -15.19 8.94 -18.33
CA VAL A 174 -14.25 8.01 -17.70
C VAL A 174 -13.15 8.79 -17.00
N LEU A 175 -12.98 8.61 -15.69
CA LEU A 175 -11.77 9.04 -14.98
C LEU A 175 -10.83 7.85 -14.86
N ARG A 176 -9.67 7.94 -15.52
CA ARG A 176 -8.59 6.96 -15.41
C ARG A 176 -7.61 7.42 -14.35
N VAL A 177 -7.28 6.52 -13.43
CA VAL A 177 -6.29 6.74 -12.38
C VAL A 177 -5.23 5.66 -12.55
N ARG A 178 -4.00 6.05 -12.89
CA ARG A 178 -2.92 5.13 -13.25
C ARG A 178 -1.69 5.36 -12.38
N GLN A 179 -1.14 4.27 -11.88
CA GLN A 179 0.06 4.25 -11.06
C GLN A 179 0.98 3.09 -11.47
N CYS A 180 2.29 3.34 -11.43
CA CYS A 180 3.30 2.27 -11.52
C CYS A 180 3.60 1.77 -10.10
N VAL A 181 3.41 0.47 -9.85
CA VAL A 181 3.57 -0.09 -8.49
C VAL A 181 5.04 -0.05 -8.05
N GLU A 182 5.97 -0.23 -8.98
CA GLU A 182 7.41 -0.15 -8.72
C GLU A 182 7.84 1.26 -8.32
N VAL A 183 7.41 2.30 -9.05
CA VAL A 183 7.68 3.71 -8.70
C VAL A 183 7.08 4.04 -7.34
N ALA A 184 5.85 3.59 -7.08
CA ALA A 184 5.19 3.78 -5.81
C ALA A 184 5.89 3.11 -4.64
N THR A 185 6.40 1.89 -4.86
CA THR A 185 7.18 1.16 -3.86
C THR A 185 8.50 1.89 -3.58
N LEU A 186 9.17 2.36 -4.63
CA LEU A 186 10.39 3.14 -4.50
C LEU A 186 10.15 4.43 -3.70
N GLN A 187 9.07 5.14 -4.00
CA GLN A 187 8.70 6.36 -3.26
C GLN A 187 8.57 6.08 -1.75
N VAL A 188 7.87 5.03 -1.35
CA VAL A 188 7.71 4.68 0.08
C VAL A 188 9.05 4.36 0.74
N VAL A 189 9.95 3.69 0.01
CA VAL A 189 11.29 3.38 0.51
C VAL A 189 12.11 4.66 0.69
N LEU A 190 12.15 5.52 -0.32
CA LEU A 190 12.95 6.74 -0.29
C LEU A 190 12.41 7.76 0.73
N ASP A 191 11.09 7.90 0.85
CA ASP A 191 10.44 8.71 1.89
C ASP A 191 10.86 8.26 3.30
N ALA A 192 10.91 6.93 3.54
CA ALA A 192 11.36 6.37 4.81
C ALA A 192 12.85 6.58 5.09
N PHE A 193 13.69 6.65 4.05
CA PHE A 193 15.12 6.94 4.17
C PHE A 193 15.39 8.43 4.44
N GLU A 194 14.77 9.33 3.68
CA GLU A 194 14.97 10.78 3.86
C GLU A 194 14.40 11.29 5.20
N SER A 195 13.32 10.68 5.67
CA SER A 195 12.71 11.03 6.97
C SER A 195 13.44 10.39 8.16
N GLY A 196 14.35 9.46 7.91
CA GLY A 196 15.12 8.74 8.92
C GLY A 196 16.32 9.56 9.39
N GLY A 197 16.09 10.59 10.22
CA GLY A 197 17.13 11.54 10.67
C GLY A 197 18.46 10.90 11.10
N ASP A 198 18.46 10.10 12.16
CA ASP A 198 19.69 9.49 12.72
C ASP A 198 20.22 8.28 11.91
N GLY A 199 19.65 7.99 10.74
CA GLY A 199 20.08 6.90 9.85
C GLY A 199 19.90 5.46 10.39
N ALA A 200 19.46 5.30 11.64
CA ALA A 200 19.41 4.00 12.32
C ALA A 200 18.09 3.23 12.11
N SER A 201 16.97 3.92 11.82
CA SER A 201 15.64 3.30 11.73
C SER A 201 14.91 3.69 10.44
N VAL A 202 14.41 2.69 9.71
CA VAL A 202 13.60 2.91 8.50
C VAL A 202 12.12 2.88 8.89
N LYS A 203 11.44 4.02 8.71
CA LYS A 203 10.05 4.21 9.17
C LYS A 203 9.04 3.96 8.06
N ILE A 204 8.79 2.71 7.71
CA ILE A 204 7.66 2.39 6.80
C ILE A 204 6.38 2.23 7.64
N HIS A 205 5.26 2.79 7.15
CA HIS A 205 3.95 2.65 7.79
C HIS A 205 3.62 1.17 8.06
N ARG A 206 3.10 0.86 9.25
CA ARG A 206 2.87 -0.53 9.74
C ARG A 206 2.06 -1.40 8.77
N LYS A 207 1.08 -0.84 8.06
CA LYS A 207 0.27 -1.53 7.04
C LYS A 207 1.08 -1.92 5.80
N LEU A 208 2.10 -1.14 5.44
CA LEU A 208 2.95 -1.39 4.28
C LEU A 208 4.18 -2.24 4.61
N ALA A 209 4.67 -2.20 5.85
CA ALA A 209 5.89 -2.91 6.28
C ALA A 209 5.91 -4.39 5.84
N PRO A 210 7.02 -4.91 5.27
CA PRO A 210 7.12 -6.30 4.81
C PRO A 210 6.82 -7.33 5.89
N PHE A 211 7.40 -7.12 7.08
CA PHE A 211 7.16 -7.89 8.29
C PHE A 211 6.44 -7.00 9.30
N LYS A 212 5.46 -7.56 9.99
CA LYS A 212 4.68 -6.84 11.01
C LYS A 212 5.27 -7.02 12.40
N CYS A 213 5.94 -8.15 12.62
CA CYS A 213 6.56 -8.46 13.88
C CYS A 213 7.91 -9.17 13.65
N GLY A 214 8.89 -8.91 14.52
CA GLY A 214 10.13 -9.66 14.62
C GLY A 214 10.23 -10.33 15.98
N VAL A 215 10.67 -11.59 16.06
CA VAL A 215 10.81 -12.31 17.34
C VAL A 215 12.28 -12.45 17.70
N VAL A 216 12.63 -12.00 18.90
CA VAL A 216 13.99 -11.99 19.44
C VAL A 216 14.00 -12.74 20.78
N CYS A 217 15.01 -13.57 21.00
CA CYS A 217 15.21 -14.28 22.25
C CYS A 217 16.41 -13.72 23.01
N LEU A 218 16.25 -13.60 24.32
CA LEU A 218 17.32 -13.20 25.22
C LEU A 218 17.24 -14.08 26.48
N SER A 219 18.28 -14.87 26.69
CA SER A 219 18.41 -15.81 27.82
C SER A 219 19.66 -15.45 28.60
N GLU A 220 19.57 -15.36 29.92
CA GLU A 220 20.75 -15.23 30.79
C GLU A 220 21.37 -16.63 31.02
N ASP A 221 20.54 -17.67 30.97
CA ASP A 221 20.97 -19.06 31.08
C ASP A 221 21.10 -19.73 29.70
N PRO A 222 22.30 -20.16 29.27
CA PRO A 222 22.48 -20.90 28.02
C PRO A 222 21.65 -22.19 27.92
N ALA A 223 21.30 -22.81 29.06
CA ALA A 223 20.51 -24.04 29.09
C ALA A 223 19.04 -23.83 28.70
N MET A 224 18.49 -22.63 28.97
CA MET A 224 17.09 -22.27 28.67
C MET A 224 16.90 -21.76 27.24
N LEU A 225 17.99 -21.38 26.57
CA LEU A 225 17.97 -20.80 25.22
C LEU A 225 17.33 -21.71 24.15
N PRO A 226 17.54 -23.05 24.15
CA PRO A 226 16.85 -23.95 23.20
C PRO A 226 15.33 -23.91 23.37
N GLU A 227 14.84 -23.96 24.61
CA GLU A 227 13.40 -23.92 24.91
C GLU A 227 12.79 -22.58 24.50
N LEU A 228 13.49 -21.46 24.72
CA LEU A 228 13.07 -20.15 24.25
C LEU A 228 12.99 -20.06 22.72
N ARG A 229 13.93 -20.69 22.00
CA ARG A 229 13.91 -20.74 20.54
C ARG A 229 12.74 -21.58 20.04
N ASP A 230 12.39 -22.67 20.72
CA ASP A 230 11.22 -23.47 20.38
C ASP A 230 9.92 -22.69 20.62
N LEU A 231 9.84 -21.93 21.72
CA LEU A 231 8.74 -20.99 21.95
C LEU A 231 8.65 -19.92 20.86
N ALA A 232 9.78 -19.35 20.44
CA ALA A 232 9.84 -18.36 19.35
C ALA A 232 9.33 -18.93 18.03
N LYS A 233 9.74 -20.15 17.67
CA LYS A 233 9.28 -20.88 16.48
C LYS A 233 7.78 -21.15 16.56
N HIS A 234 7.29 -21.57 17.73
CA HIS A 234 5.86 -21.76 17.97
C HIS A 234 5.07 -20.46 17.75
N LEU A 235 5.49 -19.36 18.38
CA LEU A 235 4.87 -18.04 18.23
C LEU A 235 4.87 -17.57 16.78
N CYS A 236 5.98 -17.74 16.07
CA CYS A 236 6.05 -17.43 14.65
C CYS A 236 5.00 -18.22 13.84
N ASN A 237 4.78 -19.50 14.15
CA ASN A 237 3.78 -20.30 13.49
C ASN A 237 2.35 -19.85 13.81
N VAL A 238 2.07 -19.49 15.07
CA VAL A 238 0.76 -18.93 15.48
C VAL A 238 0.47 -17.64 14.73
N LEU A 239 1.45 -16.72 14.65
CA LEU A 239 1.29 -15.44 13.96
C LEU A 239 1.11 -15.61 12.45
N ARG A 240 1.88 -16.52 11.82
CA ARG A 240 1.70 -16.82 10.39
C ARG A 240 0.34 -17.42 10.09
N LYS A 241 -0.18 -18.30 10.96
CA LYS A 241 -1.56 -18.84 10.86
C LYS A 241 -2.61 -17.74 10.97
N ALA A 242 -2.33 -16.67 11.72
CA ALA A 242 -3.16 -15.48 11.82
C ALA A 242 -2.94 -14.47 10.66
N ASN A 243 -2.25 -14.86 9.58
CA ASN A 243 -1.90 -14.02 8.44
C ASN A 243 -1.05 -12.79 8.79
N LEU A 244 -0.22 -12.88 9.84
CA LEU A 244 0.77 -11.85 10.18
C LEU A 244 2.16 -12.28 9.70
N PRO A 245 2.75 -11.55 8.72
CA PRO A 245 4.16 -11.74 8.35
C PRO A 245 5.08 -11.47 9.54
N VAL A 246 5.82 -12.50 9.96
CA VAL A 246 6.74 -12.44 11.10
C VAL A 246 8.14 -12.88 10.71
N LEU A 247 9.14 -12.14 11.19
CA LEU A 247 10.55 -12.46 11.02
C LEU A 247 11.08 -13.15 12.30
N ASP A 248 11.63 -14.34 12.13
CA ASP A 248 12.28 -15.07 13.23
C ASP A 248 13.76 -14.65 13.32
N CYS A 249 14.15 -14.05 14.44
CA CYS A 249 15.53 -13.67 14.76
C CYS A 249 16.08 -14.43 15.97
N SER A 250 15.39 -15.47 16.44
CA SER A 250 15.74 -16.22 17.66
C SER A 250 17.12 -16.91 17.60
N GLU A 251 17.50 -17.38 16.40
CA GLU A 251 18.79 -18.04 16.11
C GLU A 251 19.97 -17.06 16.16
N ARG A 252 19.73 -15.75 16.02
CA ARG A 252 20.79 -14.72 15.96
C ARG A 252 21.29 -14.30 17.34
N SER A 253 20.71 -14.85 18.41
CA SER A 253 21.09 -14.54 19.79
C SER A 253 22.26 -15.42 20.20
N GLY A 254 23.44 -14.81 20.34
CA GLY A 254 24.68 -15.46 20.77
C GLY A 254 25.10 -15.02 22.17
N ALA A 255 25.85 -15.89 22.87
CA ALA A 255 26.21 -15.81 24.29
C ALA A 255 27.15 -14.65 24.70
N THR A 256 27.59 -13.79 23.79
CA THR A 256 28.53 -12.70 24.09
C THR A 256 27.82 -11.35 24.26
N ASN A 257 27.91 -10.77 25.46
CA ASN A 257 27.40 -9.43 25.84
C ASN A 257 25.95 -9.15 25.39
N GLU A 258 25.03 -9.77 26.11
CA GLU A 258 23.56 -9.75 25.97
C GLU A 258 22.92 -8.40 25.61
N ARG A 259 23.25 -7.33 26.34
CA ARG A 259 22.67 -6.00 26.08
C ARG A 259 23.07 -5.46 24.72
N ARG A 260 24.32 -5.71 24.31
CA ARG A 260 24.84 -5.29 23.00
C ARG A 260 24.27 -6.17 21.89
N SER A 261 24.06 -7.46 22.16
CA SER A 261 23.41 -8.41 21.24
C SER A 261 21.95 -8.02 20.97
N LEU A 262 21.15 -7.77 22.03
CA LEU A 262 19.76 -7.34 21.92
C LEU A 262 19.64 -6.00 21.18
N ALA A 263 20.43 -5.01 21.57
CA ALA A 263 20.42 -3.70 20.91
C ALA A 263 20.73 -3.83 19.41
N LYS A 264 21.69 -4.67 19.03
CA LYS A 264 22.04 -4.94 17.63
C LYS A 264 20.89 -5.60 16.86
N GLN A 265 20.18 -6.54 17.48
CA GLN A 265 19.03 -7.22 16.86
C GLN A 265 17.84 -6.29 16.70
N LEU A 266 17.52 -5.49 17.72
CA LEU A 266 16.47 -4.49 17.65
C LEU A 266 16.79 -3.43 16.60
N HIS A 267 18.03 -2.94 16.57
CA HIS A 267 18.50 -2.04 15.52
C HIS A 267 18.37 -2.67 14.12
N HIS A 268 18.69 -3.95 13.96
CA HIS A 268 18.50 -4.63 12.68
C HIS A 268 17.01 -4.64 12.27
N LEU A 269 16.10 -4.94 13.19
CA LEU A 269 14.66 -4.92 12.93
C LEU A 269 14.17 -3.51 12.57
N ASP A 270 14.67 -2.49 13.28
CA ASP A 270 14.37 -1.08 13.00
C ASP A 270 14.90 -0.67 11.61
N SER A 271 16.07 -1.14 11.21
CA SER A 271 16.69 -0.85 9.89
C SER A 271 15.98 -1.52 8.71
N ILE A 272 15.23 -2.59 8.94
CA ILE A 272 14.42 -3.27 7.90
C ILE A 272 12.92 -2.96 8.04
N ALA A 273 12.60 -1.91 8.80
CA ALA A 273 11.26 -1.36 8.98
C ALA A 273 10.24 -2.33 9.61
N VAL A 274 10.66 -3.23 10.48
CA VAL A 274 9.72 -4.02 11.29
C VAL A 274 9.11 -3.11 12.35
N PRO A 275 7.77 -2.94 12.39
CA PRO A 275 7.15 -1.98 13.30
C PRO A 275 7.10 -2.46 14.75
N TYR A 276 7.03 -3.77 14.98
CA TYR A 276 6.94 -4.36 16.32
C TYR A 276 7.96 -5.47 16.52
N SER A 277 8.58 -5.52 17.71
CA SER A 277 9.59 -6.53 18.06
C SER A 277 9.18 -7.23 19.35
N LEU A 278 8.95 -8.53 19.28
CA LEU A 278 8.72 -9.39 20.42
C LEU A 278 10.04 -9.78 21.06
N VAL A 279 10.22 -9.44 22.34
CA VAL A 279 11.41 -9.80 23.12
C VAL A 279 11.02 -10.87 24.13
N LEU A 280 11.46 -12.09 23.86
CA LEU A 280 11.28 -13.26 24.71
C LEU A 280 12.45 -13.37 25.69
N ARG A 281 12.12 -13.55 26.97
CA ARG A 281 13.07 -13.77 28.07
C ARG A 281 12.70 -15.06 28.79
N ASP A 282 13.57 -15.54 29.66
CA ASP A 282 13.38 -16.78 30.45
C ASP A 282 12.04 -16.81 31.19
N GLN A 283 11.60 -15.65 31.67
CA GLN A 283 10.30 -15.48 32.32
C GLN A 283 9.12 -15.91 31.43
N ALA A 284 9.22 -15.76 30.10
CA ALA A 284 8.17 -16.15 29.16
C ALA A 284 7.88 -17.65 29.18
N LEU A 285 8.87 -18.49 29.51
CA LEU A 285 8.67 -19.94 29.68
C LEU A 285 7.92 -20.27 30.97
N GLN A 286 8.04 -19.42 31.99
CA GLN A 286 7.44 -19.66 33.31
C GLN A 286 6.00 -19.14 33.39
N ASN A 287 5.73 -17.95 32.85
CA ASN A 287 4.45 -17.27 33.03
C ASN A 287 3.77 -16.81 31.73
N GLY A 288 4.34 -17.12 30.57
CA GLY A 288 3.76 -16.76 29.27
C GLY A 288 3.77 -15.27 28.95
N LEU A 289 4.50 -14.44 29.70
CA LEU A 289 4.62 -12.99 29.47
C LEU A 289 5.87 -12.64 28.67
N PHE A 290 5.73 -11.73 27.72
CA PHE A 290 6.85 -11.18 26.94
C PHE A 290 6.66 -9.69 26.68
N GLN A 291 7.74 -9.04 26.22
CA GLN A 291 7.71 -7.62 25.87
C GLN A 291 7.45 -7.44 24.38
N LEU A 292 6.53 -6.55 24.03
CA LEU A 292 6.32 -6.08 22.66
C LEU A 292 6.84 -4.64 22.56
N ARG A 293 7.94 -4.46 21.82
CA ARG A 293 8.53 -3.15 21.56
C ARG A 293 7.97 -2.54 20.27
N SER A 294 7.61 -1.26 20.32
CA SER A 294 7.32 -0.45 19.13
C SER A 294 8.59 0.17 18.56
N ARG A 295 8.79 0.08 17.24
CA ARG A 295 9.89 0.77 16.53
C ARG A 295 9.77 2.30 16.68
N ASP A 296 8.55 2.82 16.54
CA ASP A 296 8.32 4.25 16.39
C ASP A 296 8.50 5.00 17.72
N THR A 297 8.11 4.39 18.85
CA THR A 297 8.25 4.99 20.19
C THR A 297 9.42 4.43 20.98
N THR A 298 10.01 3.31 20.55
CA THR A 298 11.02 2.51 21.27
C THR A 298 10.55 1.94 22.62
N LEU A 299 9.30 2.22 23.02
CA LEU A 299 8.69 1.72 24.26
C LEU A 299 8.29 0.26 24.11
N SER A 300 8.30 -0.44 25.24
CA SER A 300 7.86 -1.85 25.33
C SER A 300 6.68 -1.98 26.27
N GLU A 301 5.74 -2.86 25.91
CA GLU A 301 4.60 -3.24 26.73
C GLU A 301 4.61 -4.74 27.01
N THR A 302 4.04 -5.15 28.15
CA THR A 302 3.99 -6.57 28.53
C THR A 302 2.71 -7.20 28.02
N ILE A 303 2.81 -8.31 27.31
CA ILE A 303 1.67 -9.02 26.71
C ILE A 303 1.77 -10.51 27.05
N HIS A 304 0.62 -11.14 27.29
CA HIS A 304 0.52 -12.58 27.49
C HIS A 304 0.37 -13.32 26.15
N ILE A 305 0.93 -14.53 26.05
CA ILE A 305 0.92 -15.37 24.85
C ILE A 305 -0.47 -15.54 24.21
N SER A 306 -1.51 -15.68 25.02
CA SER A 306 -2.88 -15.91 24.55
C SER A 306 -3.46 -14.74 23.76
N ASP A 307 -3.07 -13.51 24.08
CA ASP A 307 -3.69 -12.30 23.50
C ASP A 307 -2.95 -11.78 22.27
N LEU A 308 -1.72 -12.26 22.05
CA LEU A 308 -0.79 -11.71 21.06
C LEU A 308 -1.34 -11.65 19.62
N PRO A 309 -1.96 -12.71 19.06
CA PRO A 309 -2.40 -12.66 17.67
C PRO A 309 -3.49 -11.61 17.44
N GLN A 310 -4.49 -11.57 18.33
CA GLN A 310 -5.60 -10.63 18.24
C GLN A 310 -5.13 -9.19 18.47
N TYR A 311 -4.23 -9.00 19.44
CA TYR A 311 -3.67 -7.70 19.74
C TYR A 311 -2.83 -7.15 18.57
N LEU A 312 -1.90 -7.95 18.04
CA LEU A 312 -1.08 -7.55 16.88
C LEU A 312 -1.93 -7.24 15.65
N LEU A 313 -2.94 -8.06 15.35
CA LEU A 313 -3.87 -7.79 14.26
C LEU A 313 -4.55 -6.42 14.44
N LYS A 314 -5.04 -6.11 15.64
CA LYS A 314 -5.69 -4.83 15.94
C LYS A 314 -4.75 -3.65 15.70
N ILE A 315 -3.52 -3.68 16.23
CA ILE A 315 -2.61 -2.53 16.15
C ILE A 315 -1.97 -2.36 14.77
N VAL A 316 -1.85 -3.44 13.97
CA VAL A 316 -1.33 -3.40 12.59
C VAL A 316 -2.40 -2.90 11.61
N THR A 317 -3.67 -3.26 11.85
CA THR A 317 -4.79 -2.91 10.96
C THR A 317 -5.51 -1.61 11.32
N SER A 318 -5.29 -1.08 12.52
CA SER A 318 -5.66 0.30 12.88
C SER A 318 -4.90 1.27 11.97
#